data_AF-X1V9N2-F1
#
_entry.id   AF-X1V9N2-F1
#
_cell.length_a   1.000
_cell.length_b   1.000
_cell.length_c   1.000
_cell.angle_alpha   90.00
_cell.angle_beta   90.00
_cell.angle_gamma   90.00
#
_symmetry.space_group_name_H-M   'P 1'
#
loop_
_entity.id
_entity.type
_entity.pdbx_description
1 polymer ?
#
loop_
_entity_poly.entity_id
_entity_poly.type
_entity_poly.pdbx_seq_one_letter_code
_entity_poly.pdbx_strand_id
1 'polypeptide(L)'
;RRAPDVLPGTLPEMRTPDFWIDRADKPDEVILSPAGIQNMNEAYQNRMNDLPALENELGTSIERQLRSWTGLVAIPPDLTALSAGELTAAVQEMVQAQIRYLTRSDHGNTLAIAYSEGEKKNMEEELAFDRIGESEGIRYGITVQDSRIRIIPTQRPEYVAMADNSRSRWDMFNHDIVPISSPLQILHNSASGSHLLVLCDRGYGWVRSENIALEGQERIAECIPDEDFIVCTG
;
A
#
# COMPACT_ATOMS: atom_id res chain seq x y z
N ARG A 1 -11.45 -17.13 -20.87
CA ARG A 1 -10.26 -16.60 -21.60
C ARG A 1 -9.26 -17.74 -21.68
N ARG A 2 -8.71 -18.03 -22.86
CA ARG A 2 -7.63 -19.01 -23.05
C ARG A 2 -6.38 -18.48 -22.32
N ALA A 3 -5.61 -19.34 -21.66
CA ALA A 3 -4.28 -18.96 -21.18
C ALA A 3 -3.49 -18.36 -22.36
N PRO A 4 -2.65 -17.33 -22.14
CA PRO A 4 -1.83 -16.78 -23.22
C PRO A 4 -1.08 -17.91 -23.91
N ASP A 5 -1.07 -17.87 -25.24
CA ASP A 5 -0.34 -18.87 -26.03
C ASP A 5 1.13 -18.88 -25.62
N VAL A 6 1.72 -20.07 -25.66
CA VAL A 6 3.16 -20.26 -25.43
C VAL A 6 3.92 -19.24 -26.29
N LEU A 7 4.78 -18.42 -25.65
CA LEU A 7 5.64 -17.49 -26.38
C LEU A 7 6.34 -18.27 -27.50
N PRO A 8 6.17 -17.90 -28.77
CA PRO A 8 6.77 -18.61 -29.89
C PRO A 8 8.28 -18.75 -29.70
N GLY A 9 8.82 -19.95 -29.95
CA GLY A 9 10.25 -20.24 -29.75
C GLY A 9 10.66 -20.54 -28.30
N THR A 10 9.71 -20.62 -27.36
CA THR A 10 10.00 -21.06 -25.98
C THR A 10 9.48 -22.47 -25.72
N LEU A 11 10.30 -23.27 -25.04
CA LEU A 11 9.87 -24.55 -24.50
C LEU A 11 9.27 -24.35 -23.10
N PRO A 12 8.37 -25.23 -22.63
CA PRO A 12 7.79 -25.13 -21.28
C PRO A 12 8.83 -24.99 -20.16
N GLU A 13 9.97 -25.65 -20.28
CA GLU A 13 11.03 -25.67 -19.24
C GLU A 13 11.69 -24.30 -19.07
N MET A 14 11.72 -23.47 -20.12
CA MET A 14 12.27 -22.09 -20.12
C MET A 14 11.52 -21.13 -19.19
N ARG A 15 10.41 -21.56 -18.58
CA ARG A 15 9.59 -20.77 -17.64
C ARG A 15 9.95 -21.01 -16.18
N THR A 16 10.93 -21.86 -15.93
CA THR A 16 11.46 -22.11 -14.59
C THR A 16 12.78 -21.36 -14.43
N PRO A 17 13.06 -20.76 -13.26
CA PRO A 17 14.38 -20.23 -12.96
C PRO A 17 15.48 -21.28 -13.14
N ASP A 18 15.24 -22.53 -12.72
CA ASP A 18 16.18 -23.66 -12.79
C ASP A 18 16.77 -23.87 -14.18
N PHE A 19 15.93 -23.83 -15.23
CA PHE A 19 16.40 -23.96 -16.62
C PHE A 19 17.52 -22.96 -16.97
N TRP A 20 17.41 -21.73 -16.47
CA TRP A 20 18.38 -20.67 -16.74
C TRP A 20 19.58 -20.75 -15.80
N ILE A 21 19.37 -21.10 -14.53
CA ILE A 21 20.44 -21.29 -13.55
C ILE A 21 21.36 -22.42 -14.00
N ASP A 22 20.83 -23.58 -14.38
CA ASP A 22 21.59 -24.76 -14.85
C ASP A 22 22.48 -24.49 -16.08
N ARG A 23 22.20 -23.40 -16.79
CA ARG A 23 22.93 -22.99 -18.00
C ARG A 23 23.91 -21.85 -17.74
N ALA A 24 23.95 -21.29 -16.53
CA ALA A 24 24.96 -20.32 -16.15
C ALA A 24 26.33 -21.00 -16.06
N ASP A 25 27.41 -20.24 -16.27
CA ASP A 25 28.78 -20.79 -16.21
C ASP A 25 29.11 -21.38 -14.83
N LYS A 26 28.48 -20.86 -13.77
CA LYS A 26 28.67 -21.29 -12.38
C LYS A 26 27.33 -21.22 -11.61
N PRO A 27 26.44 -22.23 -11.77
CA PRO A 27 25.10 -22.23 -11.16
C PRO A 27 25.11 -22.16 -9.63
N ASP A 28 26.12 -22.77 -9.01
CA ASP A 28 26.27 -22.85 -7.55
C ASP A 28 27.15 -21.74 -6.96
N GLU A 29 27.61 -20.78 -7.77
CA GLU A 29 28.43 -19.68 -7.26
C GLU A 29 27.58 -18.74 -6.39
N VAL A 30 28.09 -18.47 -5.19
CA VAL A 30 27.48 -17.51 -4.28
C VAL A 30 27.51 -16.11 -4.92
N ILE A 31 26.33 -15.55 -5.22
CA ILE A 31 26.19 -14.22 -5.85
C ILE A 31 26.66 -13.11 -4.89
N LEU A 32 26.30 -13.19 -3.61
CA LEU A 32 26.72 -12.25 -2.56
C LEU A 32 27.10 -13.03 -1.30
N SER A 33 28.29 -12.76 -0.77
CA SER A 33 28.70 -13.32 0.51
C SER A 33 27.85 -12.75 1.65
N PRO A 34 27.79 -13.40 2.83
CA PRO A 34 27.09 -12.86 3.99
C PRO A 34 27.51 -11.43 4.35
N ALA A 35 28.81 -11.14 4.31
CA ALA A 35 29.33 -9.78 4.52
C ALA A 35 28.90 -8.81 3.40
N GLY A 36 28.82 -9.28 2.16
CA GLY A 36 28.31 -8.49 1.04
C GLY A 36 26.82 -8.15 1.20
N ILE A 37 26.00 -9.10 1.65
CA ILE A 37 24.58 -8.88 1.96
C ILE A 37 24.45 -7.87 3.09
N GLN A 38 25.21 -8.02 4.18
CA GLN A 38 25.19 -7.08 5.30
C GLN A 38 25.54 -5.66 4.86
N ASN A 39 26.64 -5.49 4.11
CA ASN A 39 27.03 -4.18 3.58
C ASN A 39 25.94 -3.58 2.67
N MET A 40 25.27 -4.41 1.87
CA MET A 40 24.18 -3.96 0.99
C MET A 40 22.95 -3.53 1.80
N ASN A 41 22.59 -4.27 2.85
CA ASN A 41 21.47 -3.94 3.74
C ASN A 41 21.75 -2.65 4.51
N GLU A 42 22.94 -2.49 5.08
CA GLU A 42 23.36 -1.27 5.79
C GLU A 42 23.37 -0.05 4.84
N ALA A 43 23.88 -0.22 3.61
CA ALA A 43 23.85 0.83 2.60
C ALA A 43 22.41 1.22 2.22
N TYR A 44 21.51 0.23 2.09
CA TYR A 44 20.10 0.47 1.82
C TYR A 44 19.43 1.23 2.97
N GLN A 45 19.63 0.80 4.22
CA GLN A 45 19.09 1.48 5.41
C GLN A 45 19.58 2.92 5.51
N ASN A 46 20.89 3.15 5.36
CA ASN A 46 21.47 4.49 5.37
C ASN A 46 20.86 5.37 4.28
N ARG A 47 20.66 4.83 3.08
CA ARG A 47 20.01 5.55 1.98
C ARG A 47 18.54 5.86 2.29
N MET A 48 17.79 4.93 2.88
CA MET A 48 16.38 5.15 3.26
C MET A 48 16.21 6.18 4.39
N ASN A 49 17.22 6.34 5.25
CA ASN A 49 17.22 7.35 6.31
C ASN A 49 17.64 8.75 5.84
N ASP A 50 18.27 8.89 4.67
CA ASP A 50 18.65 10.19 4.08
C ASP A 50 17.51 10.74 3.19
N LEU A 51 16.43 11.18 3.84
CA LEU A 51 15.25 11.73 3.17
C LEU A 51 15.58 12.88 2.20
N PRO A 52 16.44 13.87 2.56
CA PRO A 52 16.80 14.94 1.63
C PRO A 52 17.53 14.44 0.36
N ALA A 53 18.40 13.43 0.48
CA ALA A 53 19.03 12.82 -0.69
C ALA A 53 18.00 12.12 -1.57
N LEU A 54 17.05 11.38 -0.98
CA LEU A 54 15.98 10.72 -1.72
C LEU A 54 15.06 11.70 -2.45
N GLU A 55 14.63 12.77 -1.78
CA GLU A 55 13.81 13.82 -2.39
C GLU A 55 14.50 14.43 -3.61
N ASN A 56 15.81 14.69 -3.51
CA ASN A 56 16.61 15.21 -4.61
C ASN A 56 16.77 14.20 -5.76
N GLU A 57 16.93 12.91 -5.44
CA GLU A 57 17.09 11.82 -6.43
C GLU A 57 15.80 11.46 -7.17
N LEU A 58 14.65 11.47 -6.50
CA LEU A 58 13.36 11.13 -7.11
C LEU A 58 13.00 12.10 -8.24
N GLY A 59 13.37 13.37 -8.09
CA GLY A 59 13.12 14.41 -9.08
C GLY A 59 11.64 14.76 -9.24
N THR A 60 11.39 15.95 -9.77
CA THR A 60 10.04 16.55 -9.87
C THR A 60 9.04 15.77 -10.75
N SER A 61 9.50 14.83 -11.57
CA SER A 61 8.62 13.99 -12.40
C SER A 61 8.01 12.83 -11.61
N ILE A 62 8.80 12.16 -10.76
CA ILE A 62 8.34 11.05 -9.93
C ILE A 62 7.41 11.55 -8.85
N GLU A 63 7.75 12.66 -8.19
CA GLU A 63 6.86 13.30 -7.21
C GLU A 63 5.49 13.64 -7.80
N ARG A 64 5.47 14.15 -9.04
CA ARG A 64 4.23 14.46 -9.74
C ARG A 64 3.42 13.22 -10.07
N GLN A 65 4.09 12.13 -10.45
CA GLN A 65 3.42 10.85 -10.70
C GLN A 65 2.82 10.27 -9.41
N LEU A 66 3.55 10.29 -8.30
CA LEU A 66 3.05 9.82 -7.01
C LEU A 66 1.84 10.66 -6.55
N ARG A 67 1.92 11.99 -6.67
CA ARG A 67 0.79 12.90 -6.37
C ARG A 67 -0.42 12.71 -7.27
N SER A 68 -0.27 12.08 -8.45
CA SER A 68 -1.40 11.79 -9.33
C SER A 68 -2.31 10.67 -8.79
N TRP A 69 -1.83 9.90 -7.82
CA TRP A 69 -2.54 8.79 -7.20
C TRP A 69 -2.60 8.98 -5.68
N THR A 70 -3.79 9.27 -5.17
CA THR A 70 -4.00 9.48 -3.73
C THR A 70 -3.61 8.24 -2.92
N GLY A 71 -3.00 8.45 -1.76
CA GLY A 71 -2.50 7.38 -0.89
C GLY A 71 -1.06 6.96 -1.15
N LEU A 72 -0.49 7.19 -2.34
CA LEU A 72 0.91 6.88 -2.61
C LEU A 72 1.83 8.00 -2.09
N VAL A 73 2.76 7.63 -1.22
CA VAL A 73 3.81 8.52 -0.71
C VAL A 73 5.16 7.83 -0.91
N ALA A 74 6.14 8.56 -1.43
CA ALA A 74 7.51 8.05 -1.53
C ALA A 74 8.13 7.87 -0.15
N ILE A 75 7.87 8.83 0.73
CA ILE A 75 8.37 8.92 2.08
C ILE A 75 7.14 9.18 2.97
N PRO A 76 6.77 8.26 3.86
CA PRO A 76 5.72 8.50 4.83
C PRO A 76 6.07 9.71 5.72
N PRO A 77 5.15 10.67 5.91
CA PRO A 77 5.40 11.80 6.81
C PRO A 77 5.51 11.33 8.26
N ASP A 78 6.38 11.96 9.04
CA ASP A 78 6.40 11.78 10.49
C ASP A 78 5.21 12.52 11.11
N LEU A 79 4.12 11.79 11.32
CA LEU A 79 2.92 12.32 11.95
C LEU A 79 3.05 12.46 13.47
N THR A 80 4.05 11.81 14.09
CA THR A 80 4.22 11.80 15.56
C THR A 80 4.77 13.13 16.08
N ALA A 81 5.45 13.89 15.22
CA ALA A 81 5.98 15.21 15.54
C ALA A 81 4.96 16.35 15.40
N LEU A 82 3.77 16.08 14.84
CA LEU A 82 2.74 17.09 14.60
C LEU A 82 1.95 17.41 15.87
N SER A 83 1.53 18.66 16.02
CA SER A 83 0.51 19.03 17.01
C SER A 83 -0.85 18.40 16.68
N ALA A 84 -1.76 18.32 17.66
CA ALA A 84 -3.10 17.75 17.44
C ALA A 84 -3.86 18.44 16.29
N GLY A 85 -3.74 19.77 16.16
CA GLY A 85 -4.34 20.53 15.07
C GLY A 85 -3.72 20.24 13.71
N GLU A 86 -2.38 20.11 13.63
CA GLU A 86 -1.68 19.76 12.39
C GLU A 86 -1.97 18.32 11.96
N LEU A 87 -2.02 17.38 12.90
CA LEU A 87 -2.41 16.00 12.64
C LEU A 87 -3.84 15.93 12.11
N THR A 88 -4.77 16.67 12.73
CA THR A 88 -6.16 16.77 12.25
C THR A 88 -6.22 17.29 10.82
N ALA A 89 -5.50 18.37 10.52
CA ALA A 89 -5.44 18.94 9.17
C ALA A 89 -4.82 17.96 8.14
N ALA A 90 -3.80 17.21 8.53
CA ALA A 90 -3.18 16.20 7.68
C ALA A 90 -4.16 15.06 7.35
N VAL A 91 -4.89 14.54 8.35
CA VAL A 91 -5.91 13.50 8.16
C VAL A 91 -7.06 14.01 7.29
N GLN A 92 -7.51 15.24 7.51
CA GLN A 92 -8.52 15.88 6.65
C GLN A 92 -8.04 15.94 5.19
N GLU A 93 -6.81 16.38 4.93
CA GLU A 93 -6.30 16.46 3.55
C GLU A 93 -6.16 15.07 2.90
N MET A 94 -5.72 14.05 3.64
CA MET A 94 -5.66 12.66 3.16
C MET A 94 -7.04 12.15 2.71
N VAL A 95 -8.06 12.32 3.54
CA VAL A 95 -9.43 11.88 3.23
C VAL A 95 -10.05 12.72 2.12
N GLN A 96 -9.85 14.04 2.15
CA GLN A 96 -10.32 14.95 1.10
C GLN A 96 -9.70 14.60 -0.27
N ALA A 97 -8.43 14.20 -0.31
CA ALA A 97 -7.78 13.74 -1.54
C ALA A 97 -8.45 12.48 -2.10
N GLN A 98 -8.91 11.56 -1.25
CA GLN A 98 -9.64 10.36 -1.67
C GLN A 98 -11.07 10.68 -2.13
N ILE A 99 -11.76 11.63 -1.49
CA ILE A 99 -13.06 12.15 -1.96
C ILE A 99 -12.91 12.80 -3.35
N ARG A 100 -11.87 13.62 -3.55
CA ARG A 100 -11.56 14.19 -4.88
C ARG A 100 -11.27 13.08 -5.90
N TYR A 101 -10.59 12.00 -5.50
CA TYR A 101 -10.34 10.87 -6.37
C TYR A 101 -11.62 10.10 -6.75
N LEU A 102 -12.55 9.90 -5.82
CA LEU A 102 -13.85 9.28 -6.07
C LEU A 102 -14.69 10.09 -7.07
N THR A 103 -14.62 11.41 -6.98
CA THR A 103 -15.49 12.32 -7.74
C THR A 103 -14.91 12.78 -9.07
N ARG A 104 -13.59 12.72 -9.28
CA ARG A 104 -12.93 13.23 -10.51
C ARG A 104 -13.24 12.46 -11.80
N SER A 105 -13.79 11.25 -11.72
CA SER A 105 -13.98 10.37 -12.89
C SER A 105 -15.15 9.42 -12.70
N ASP A 106 -15.72 8.96 -13.81
CA ASP A 106 -16.75 7.94 -13.79
C ASP A 106 -16.11 6.57 -13.57
N HIS A 107 -15.94 6.24 -12.29
CA HIS A 107 -15.53 4.90 -11.86
C HIS A 107 -16.66 3.90 -12.13
N GLY A 108 -16.32 2.74 -12.66
CA GLY A 108 -17.27 1.66 -12.91
C GLY A 108 -17.14 0.50 -11.92
N ASN A 109 -18.22 -0.22 -11.68
CA ASN A 109 -18.20 -1.49 -10.93
C ASN A 109 -17.54 -2.64 -11.74
N THR A 110 -17.55 -3.87 -11.23
CA THR A 110 -16.97 -5.05 -11.90
C THR A 110 -17.47 -5.31 -13.33
N LEU A 111 -18.66 -4.80 -13.69
CA LEU A 111 -19.25 -4.87 -15.02
C LEU A 111 -18.89 -3.66 -15.91
N ALA A 112 -18.03 -2.76 -15.43
CA ALA A 112 -17.71 -1.46 -16.03
C ALA A 112 -18.92 -0.53 -16.20
N ILE A 113 -19.96 -0.72 -15.37
CA ILE A 113 -21.09 0.19 -15.29
C ILE A 113 -20.72 1.30 -14.32
N ALA A 114 -20.79 2.56 -14.77
CA ALA A 114 -20.51 3.72 -13.96
C ALA A 114 -21.42 3.75 -12.71
N TYR A 115 -20.84 4.10 -11.56
CA TYR A 115 -21.62 4.28 -10.34
C TYR A 115 -22.58 5.46 -10.47
N SER A 116 -23.79 5.29 -9.95
CA SER A 116 -24.73 6.39 -9.78
C SER A 116 -24.23 7.39 -8.74
N GLU A 117 -24.74 8.61 -8.78
CA GLU A 117 -24.43 9.64 -7.79
C GLU A 117 -24.81 9.23 -6.35
N GLY A 118 -25.88 8.45 -6.20
CA GLY A 118 -26.26 7.87 -4.90
C GLY A 118 -25.25 6.85 -4.38
N GLU A 119 -24.71 6.00 -5.26
CA GLU A 119 -23.65 5.05 -4.88
C GLU A 119 -22.34 5.77 -4.53
N LYS A 120 -21.93 6.76 -5.33
CA LYS A 120 -20.76 7.59 -5.02
C LYS A 120 -20.94 8.32 -3.68
N LYS A 121 -22.13 8.88 -3.42
CA LYS A 121 -22.44 9.52 -2.14
C LYS A 121 -22.36 8.55 -0.96
N ASN A 122 -22.89 7.34 -1.09
CA ASN A 122 -22.76 6.31 -0.04
C ASN A 122 -21.29 5.96 0.23
N MET A 123 -20.46 5.88 -0.83
CA MET A 123 -19.02 5.66 -0.67
C MET A 123 -18.35 6.84 0.02
N GLU A 124 -18.70 8.07 -0.34
CA GLU A 124 -18.20 9.31 0.29
C GLU A 124 -18.56 9.38 1.77
N GLU A 125 -19.81 9.10 2.12
CA GLU A 125 -20.29 9.05 3.50
C GLU A 125 -19.51 8.02 4.34
N GLU A 126 -19.08 6.89 3.75
CA GLU A 126 -18.29 5.88 4.44
C GLU A 126 -16.89 6.39 4.83
N LEU A 127 -16.31 7.39 4.15
CA LEU A 127 -15.05 8.01 4.58
C LEU A 127 -15.19 8.84 5.86
N ALA A 128 -16.42 9.17 6.29
CA ALA A 128 -16.73 9.87 7.53
C ALA A 128 -15.92 11.17 7.73
N PHE A 129 -15.81 11.99 6.67
CA PHE A 129 -15.02 13.22 6.68
C PHE A 129 -15.50 14.23 7.72
N ASP A 130 -16.82 14.34 7.90
CA ASP A 130 -17.47 15.20 8.90
C ASP A 130 -17.16 14.81 10.36
N ARG A 131 -16.65 13.59 10.58
CA ARG A 131 -16.26 13.09 11.91
C ARG A 131 -14.79 13.30 12.24
N ILE A 132 -14.01 13.89 11.33
CA ILE A 132 -12.60 14.21 11.59
C ILE A 132 -12.54 15.48 12.44
N GLY A 133 -12.55 15.28 13.76
CA GLY A 133 -12.36 16.32 14.78
C GLY A 133 -10.92 16.41 15.26
N GLU A 134 -10.70 17.14 16.36
CA GLU A 134 -9.39 17.21 17.01
C GLU A 134 -8.90 15.81 17.38
N SER A 135 -7.74 15.43 16.85
CA SER A 135 -7.19 14.09 17.03
C SER A 135 -6.85 13.82 18.50
N GLU A 136 -7.27 12.65 19.00
CA GLU A 136 -6.84 12.12 20.30
C GLU A 136 -5.44 11.49 20.26
N GLY A 137 -4.75 11.59 19.12
CA GLY A 137 -3.44 11.00 18.86
C GLY A 137 -3.48 9.82 17.87
N ILE A 138 -2.30 9.29 17.57
CA ILE A 138 -2.11 8.17 16.66
C ILE A 138 -2.31 6.86 17.43
N ARG A 139 -3.19 6.00 16.93
CA ARG A 139 -3.29 4.61 17.40
C ARG A 139 -2.36 3.73 16.56
N TYR A 140 -1.93 2.61 17.11
CA TYR A 140 -1.07 1.68 16.40
C TYR A 140 -1.73 0.31 16.25
N GLY A 141 -1.31 -0.42 15.23
CA GLY A 141 -1.74 -1.80 15.01
C GLY A 141 -0.80 -2.56 14.10
N ILE A 142 -1.06 -3.85 13.96
CA ILE A 142 -0.34 -4.75 13.10
C ILE A 142 -1.32 -5.58 12.27
N THR A 143 -1.02 -5.83 11.01
CA THR A 143 -1.83 -6.72 10.16
C THR A 143 -1.71 -8.17 10.63
N VAL A 144 -2.83 -8.87 10.75
CA VAL A 144 -2.86 -10.30 11.12
C VAL A 144 -2.95 -11.24 9.91
N GLN A 145 -3.08 -10.67 8.71
CA GLN A 145 -3.03 -11.35 7.42
C GLN A 145 -2.72 -10.35 6.30
N ASP A 146 -2.35 -10.85 5.13
CA ASP A 146 -2.23 -10.04 3.92
C ASP A 146 -3.53 -9.28 3.66
N SER A 147 -3.43 -7.97 3.57
CA SER A 147 -4.58 -7.06 3.60
C SER A 147 -4.48 -6.03 2.50
N ARG A 148 -5.58 -5.77 1.79
CA ARG A 148 -5.63 -4.68 0.82
C ARG A 148 -5.66 -3.34 1.54
N ILE A 149 -4.82 -2.42 1.09
CA ILE A 149 -4.98 -1.00 1.35
C ILE A 149 -5.71 -0.37 0.17
N ARG A 150 -6.82 0.33 0.45
CA ARG A 150 -7.72 0.86 -0.57
C ARG A 150 -7.81 2.39 -0.50
N ILE A 151 -8.09 3.02 -1.63
CA ILE A 151 -8.38 4.45 -1.71
C ILE A 151 -9.74 4.77 -1.09
N ILE A 152 -10.73 3.90 -1.31
CA ILE A 152 -12.10 4.05 -0.82
C ILE A 152 -12.44 2.82 0.05
N PRO A 153 -13.02 3.01 1.26
CA PRO A 153 -13.36 1.94 2.19
C PRO A 153 -14.63 1.18 1.74
N THR A 154 -14.56 0.55 0.57
CA THR A 154 -15.73 -0.12 0.01
C THR A 154 -16.08 -1.38 0.80
N GLN A 155 -17.35 -1.46 1.24
CA GLN A 155 -17.81 -2.56 2.10
C GLN A 155 -17.96 -3.90 1.36
N ARG A 156 -17.98 -3.88 0.03
CA ARG A 156 -18.23 -5.05 -0.81
C ARG A 156 -17.07 -5.26 -1.78
N PRO A 157 -16.61 -6.50 -1.98
CA PRO A 157 -15.49 -6.79 -2.88
C PRO A 157 -15.81 -6.48 -4.35
N GLU A 158 -17.10 -6.43 -4.72
CA GLU A 158 -17.52 -6.03 -6.07
C GLU A 158 -17.44 -4.50 -6.30
N TYR A 159 -17.28 -3.71 -5.23
CA TYR A 159 -17.09 -2.27 -5.31
C TYR A 159 -15.62 -1.94 -5.55
N VAL A 160 -15.29 -2.04 -6.83
CA VAL A 160 -14.01 -1.67 -7.44
C VAL A 160 -14.19 -0.40 -8.27
N ALA A 161 -13.10 0.23 -8.67
CA ALA A 161 -13.14 1.27 -9.70
C ALA A 161 -12.50 0.76 -10.97
N MET A 162 -13.32 0.21 -11.88
CA MET A 162 -12.83 -0.28 -13.16
C MET A 162 -12.45 0.87 -14.07
N ALA A 163 -11.16 1.01 -14.34
CA ALA A 163 -10.70 1.79 -15.50
C ALA A 163 -10.65 0.88 -16.73
N ASP A 164 -11.35 1.27 -17.79
CA ASP A 164 -11.25 0.61 -19.10
C ASP A 164 -10.16 1.28 -19.93
N ASN A 165 -9.03 0.59 -20.14
CA ASN A 165 -8.02 1.00 -21.11
C ASN A 165 -7.97 0.06 -22.32
N SER A 166 -9.08 -0.63 -22.64
CA SER A 166 -9.25 -1.59 -23.76
C SER A 166 -8.38 -2.85 -23.70
N ARG A 167 -7.44 -2.97 -22.75
CA ARG A 167 -6.48 -4.08 -22.67
C ARG A 167 -6.46 -4.80 -21.32
N SER A 168 -6.73 -4.08 -20.23
CA SER A 168 -6.69 -4.63 -18.88
C SER A 168 -7.81 -4.07 -17.99
N ARG A 169 -8.22 -4.88 -17.02
CA ARG A 169 -9.23 -4.56 -16.02
C ARG A 169 -8.50 -4.32 -14.71
N TRP A 170 -8.40 -3.07 -14.29
CA TRP A 170 -7.70 -2.69 -13.06
C TRP A 170 -8.69 -2.09 -12.07
N ASP A 171 -8.62 -2.53 -10.81
CA ASP A 171 -9.33 -1.88 -9.71
C ASP A 171 -8.55 -0.64 -9.26
N MET A 172 -9.01 0.53 -9.67
CA MET A 172 -8.41 1.83 -9.32
C MET A 172 -8.64 2.23 -7.87
N PHE A 173 -9.51 1.54 -7.13
CA PHE A 173 -9.62 1.73 -5.68
C PHE A 173 -8.64 0.86 -4.91
N ASN A 174 -8.06 -0.16 -5.53
CA ASN A 174 -6.98 -0.92 -4.92
C ASN A 174 -5.69 -0.12 -5.02
N HIS A 175 -5.01 0.06 -3.89
CA HIS A 175 -3.72 0.73 -3.86
C HIS A 175 -2.60 -0.32 -3.84
N ASP A 176 -2.51 -1.13 -2.77
CA ASP A 176 -1.50 -2.19 -2.65
C ASP A 176 -2.01 -3.34 -1.73
N ILE A 177 -1.15 -4.31 -1.48
CA ILE A 177 -1.26 -5.28 -0.39
C ILE A 177 -0.28 -4.88 0.72
N VAL A 178 -0.82 -4.73 1.92
CA VAL A 178 -0.05 -4.68 3.17
C VAL A 178 0.13 -6.13 3.63
N PRO A 179 1.38 -6.65 3.67
CA PRO A 179 1.65 -8.01 4.11
C PRO A 179 1.18 -8.28 5.54
N ILE A 180 1.03 -9.55 5.92
CA ILE A 180 0.93 -9.95 7.33
C ILE A 180 2.11 -9.39 8.16
N SER A 181 1.87 -9.12 9.44
CA SER A 181 2.86 -8.62 10.38
C SER A 181 3.46 -7.25 10.02
N SER A 182 2.72 -6.43 9.27
CA SER A 182 3.13 -5.07 8.92
C SER A 182 2.58 -4.07 9.95
N PRO A 183 3.43 -3.18 10.49
CA PRO A 183 3.02 -2.17 11.46
C PRO A 183 2.26 -1.03 10.79
N LEU A 184 1.26 -0.49 11.47
CA LEU A 184 0.34 0.52 10.96
C LEU A 184 0.17 1.66 11.97
N GLN A 185 0.19 2.90 11.48
CA GLN A 185 -0.38 4.04 12.18
C GLN A 185 -1.85 4.17 11.79
N ILE A 186 -2.75 4.33 12.76
CA ILE A 186 -4.19 4.34 12.56
C ILE A 186 -4.70 5.75 12.87
N LEU A 187 -5.30 6.36 11.85
CA LEU A 187 -5.55 7.80 11.80
C LEU A 187 -7.04 8.15 11.89
N HIS A 188 -7.91 7.31 11.34
CA HIS A 188 -9.36 7.57 11.30
C HIS A 188 -10.18 6.28 11.19
N ASN A 189 -11.45 6.31 11.58
CA ASN A 189 -12.39 5.20 11.41
C ASN A 189 -13.37 5.53 10.27
N SER A 190 -13.73 4.53 9.48
CA SER A 190 -14.81 4.67 8.50
C SER A 190 -16.16 4.82 9.20
N ALA A 191 -17.19 5.29 8.49
CA ALA A 191 -18.49 5.59 9.10
C ALA A 191 -19.12 4.37 9.79
N SER A 192 -18.93 3.18 9.24
CA SER A 192 -19.39 1.91 9.79
C SER A 192 -18.42 1.28 10.81
N GLY A 193 -17.18 1.77 10.90
CA GLY A 193 -16.09 1.13 11.65
C GLY A 193 -15.51 -0.13 11.00
N SER A 194 -15.96 -0.48 9.78
CA SER A 194 -15.45 -1.64 9.04
C SER A 194 -14.05 -1.46 8.49
N HIS A 195 -13.60 -0.21 8.34
CA HIS A 195 -12.26 0.13 7.86
C HIS A 195 -11.59 1.17 8.75
N LEU A 196 -10.28 1.12 8.78
CA LEU A 196 -9.39 2.10 9.41
C LEU A 196 -8.59 2.79 8.33
N LEU A 197 -8.53 4.12 8.38
CA LEU A 197 -7.54 4.88 7.62
C LEU A 197 -6.19 4.67 8.31
N VAL A 198 -5.23 4.16 7.56
CA VAL A 198 -3.90 3.83 8.07
C VAL A 198 -2.81 4.54 7.26
N LEU A 199 -1.66 4.77 7.89
CA LEU A 199 -0.40 5.11 7.24
C LEU A 199 0.63 4.01 7.54
N CYS A 200 1.34 3.57 6.51
CA CYS A 200 2.37 2.53 6.55
C CYS A 200 3.45 2.76 5.49
N ASP A 201 4.38 1.83 5.33
CA ASP A 201 5.43 1.85 4.31
C ASP A 201 4.88 1.83 2.86
N ARG A 202 3.66 1.32 2.65
CA ARG A 202 2.93 1.38 1.37
C ARG A 202 2.21 2.71 1.15
N GLY A 203 2.27 3.62 2.11
CA GLY A 203 1.55 4.88 2.13
C GLY A 203 0.26 4.84 2.93
N TYR A 204 -0.74 5.62 2.53
CA TYR A 204 -1.99 5.75 3.29
C TYR A 204 -3.24 5.32 2.55
N GLY A 205 -4.21 4.80 3.29
CA GLY A 205 -5.45 4.26 2.73
C GLY A 205 -6.26 3.48 3.75
N TRP A 206 -7.30 2.82 3.28
CA TRP A 206 -8.27 2.12 4.11
C TRP A 206 -7.99 0.63 4.14
N VAL A 207 -7.85 0.07 5.35
CA VAL A 207 -7.69 -1.37 5.60
C VAL A 207 -8.85 -1.85 6.47
N ARG A 208 -9.34 -3.07 6.22
CA ARG A 208 -10.43 -3.65 7.01
C ARG A 208 -10.03 -3.77 8.48
N SER A 209 -10.88 -3.29 9.38
CA SER A 209 -10.57 -3.26 10.82
C SER A 209 -10.37 -4.65 11.41
N GLU A 210 -11.10 -5.66 10.92
CA GLU A 210 -10.95 -7.06 11.37
C GLU A 210 -9.60 -7.69 11.00
N ASN A 211 -8.83 -7.07 10.09
CA ASN A 211 -7.51 -7.54 9.69
C ASN A 211 -6.38 -6.90 10.50
N ILE A 212 -6.72 -6.04 11.46
CA ILE A 212 -5.75 -5.27 12.25
C ILE A 212 -5.92 -5.62 13.72
N ALA A 213 -4.85 -6.10 14.33
CA ALA A 213 -4.75 -6.17 15.78
C ALA A 213 -4.24 -4.81 16.30
N LEU A 214 -5.04 -4.14 17.15
CA LEU A 214 -4.62 -2.91 17.82
C LEU A 214 -3.69 -3.25 18.97
N GLU A 215 -2.54 -2.58 19.03
CA GLU A 215 -1.63 -2.66 20.16
C GLU A 215 -0.77 -1.39 20.27
N GLY A 216 -0.07 -1.21 21.40
CA GLY A 216 0.95 -0.20 21.57
C GLY A 216 2.16 -0.41 20.66
N GLN A 217 2.82 0.70 20.28
CA GLN A 217 3.97 0.70 19.38
C GLN A 217 5.11 -0.20 19.87
N GLU A 218 5.40 -0.20 21.18
CA GLU A 218 6.44 -1.04 21.78
C GLU A 218 6.15 -2.53 21.56
N ARG A 219 4.91 -2.98 21.83
CA ARG A 219 4.53 -4.37 21.65
C ARG A 219 4.56 -4.80 20.20
N ILE A 220 4.20 -3.91 19.28
CA ILE A 220 4.27 -4.17 17.83
C ILE A 220 5.73 -4.36 17.41
N ALA A 221 6.65 -3.53 17.89
CA ALA A 221 8.08 -3.66 17.59
C ALA A 221 8.65 -5.00 18.10
N GLU A 222 8.22 -5.48 19.28
CA GLU A 222 8.62 -6.81 19.78
C GLU A 222 8.22 -7.96 18.86
N CYS A 223 7.15 -7.81 18.06
CA CYS A 223 6.67 -8.82 17.13
C CYS A 223 7.45 -8.86 15.81
N ILE A 224 8.34 -7.88 15.56
CA ILE A 224 9.06 -7.71 14.29
C ILE A 224 10.55 -7.56 14.61
N PRO A 225 11.26 -8.67 14.91
CA PRO A 225 12.67 -8.62 15.30
C PRO A 225 13.58 -8.29 14.11
N ASP A 226 14.63 -7.49 14.36
CA ASP A 226 15.59 -7.04 13.32
C ASP A 226 16.59 -8.12 12.88
N GLU A 227 16.85 -9.14 13.71
CA GLU A 227 17.92 -10.12 13.49
C GLU A 227 17.39 -11.56 13.36
N ASP A 228 16.67 -12.03 14.37
CA ASP A 228 16.24 -13.43 14.47
C ASP A 228 14.83 -13.61 13.88
N PHE A 229 14.72 -13.66 12.55
CA PHE A 229 13.47 -13.91 11.84
C PHE A 229 13.54 -15.10 10.89
N ILE A 230 12.36 -15.65 10.57
CA ILE A 230 12.21 -16.76 9.61
C ILE A 230 11.71 -16.20 8.30
N VAL A 231 12.33 -16.62 7.20
CA VAL A 231 11.85 -16.33 5.84
C VAL A 231 11.06 -17.53 5.32
N CYS A 232 9.77 -17.35 5.04
CA CYS A 232 8.95 -18.37 4.39
C CYS A 232 9.29 -18.44 2.89
N THR A 233 9.74 -19.59 2.40
CA THR A 233 10.21 -19.76 1.01
C THR A 233 9.23 -20.45 0.07
N GLY A 234 8.00 -20.76 0.54
CA GLY A 234 6.96 -21.47 -0.22
C GLY A 234 6.83 -22.95 0.13
#